data_AF-A0A2N8KZG1-F1
#
_entry.id   AF-A0A2N8KZG1-F1
#
_cell.length_a   1.000
_cell.length_b   1.000
_cell.length_c   1.000
_cell.angle_alpha   90.00
_cell.angle_beta   90.00
_cell.angle_gamma   90.00
#
_symmetry.space_group_name_H-M   'P 1'
#
loop_
_entity.id
_entity.type
_entity.pdbx_description
1 polymer ?
#
loop_
_entity_poly.entity_id
_entity_poly.type
_entity_poly.pdbx_seq_one_letter_code
_entity_poly.pdbx_strand_id
1 'polypeptide(L)'
;MENDLQAREDSFQKIASLALGGYQLIEALLKTYLRNYFEIVKHRVGADLHFGFSGHDYDNAALGTLLKVFAKTCPDTSLVEDLQAEVQHRNQVAHQAFLVLYRRQPCSSEELIALAEELSIRAERITSLLRRLDKRHRSLVAPYAQDQ
;
A
#
# COMPACT_ATOMS: atom_id res chain seq x y z
N MET A 1 -10.41 -29.86 19.85
CA MET A 1 -11.24 -28.93 19.05
C MET A 1 -10.93 -27.47 19.40
N GLU A 2 -10.90 -27.09 20.68
CA GLU A 2 -10.61 -25.71 21.12
C GLU A 2 -9.22 -25.19 20.66
N ASN A 3 -8.17 -26.02 20.75
CA ASN A 3 -6.83 -25.70 20.23
C ASN A 3 -6.76 -25.50 18.71
N ASP A 4 -7.66 -26.10 17.93
CA ASP A 4 -7.65 -25.97 16.46
C ASP A 4 -8.36 -24.70 16.00
N LEU A 5 -9.42 -24.27 16.70
CA LEU A 5 -10.07 -22.99 16.43
C LEU A 5 -9.17 -21.80 16.78
N GLN A 6 -8.52 -21.83 17.96
CA GLN A 6 -7.58 -20.79 18.36
C GLN A 6 -6.41 -20.65 17.38
N ALA A 7 -5.82 -21.77 16.93
CA ALA A 7 -4.74 -21.73 15.95
C ALA A 7 -5.17 -21.10 14.60
N ARG A 8 -6.43 -21.30 14.21
CA ARG A 8 -6.99 -20.69 12.99
C ARG A 8 -7.24 -19.20 13.15
N GLU A 9 -7.75 -18.77 14.31
CA GLU A 9 -7.92 -17.36 14.64
C GLU A 9 -6.57 -16.62 14.65
N ASP A 10 -5.54 -17.21 15.26
CA ASP A 10 -4.18 -16.66 15.26
C ASP A 10 -3.60 -16.56 13.84
N SER A 11 -3.82 -17.58 13.01
CA SER A 11 -3.41 -17.58 11.60
C SER A 11 -4.11 -16.47 10.82
N PHE A 12 -5.42 -16.33 10.99
CA PHE A 12 -6.21 -15.26 10.38
C PHE A 12 -5.70 -13.88 10.81
N GLN A 13 -5.49 -13.67 12.11
CA GLN A 13 -5.00 -12.39 12.64
C GLN A 13 -3.64 -12.03 12.04
N LYS A 14 -2.75 -13.00 11.87
CA LYS A 14 -1.44 -12.80 11.24
C LYS A 14 -1.57 -12.36 9.79
N ILE A 15 -2.40 -13.05 9.00
CA ILE A 15 -2.61 -12.71 7.58
C ILE A 15 -3.29 -11.34 7.44
N ALA A 16 -4.30 -11.04 8.26
CA ALA A 16 -4.95 -9.73 8.29
C ALA A 16 -3.97 -8.61 8.63
N SER A 17 -3.08 -8.83 9.59
CA SER A 17 -2.03 -7.88 9.97
C SER A 17 -1.03 -7.66 8.83
N LEU A 18 -0.65 -8.71 8.10
CA LEU A 18 0.22 -8.61 6.92
C LEU A 18 -0.44 -7.79 5.81
N ALA A 19 -1.71 -8.06 5.50
CA ALA A 19 -2.44 -7.32 4.47
C ALA A 19 -2.60 -5.83 4.85
N LEU A 20 -3.07 -5.54 6.07
CA LEU A 20 -3.25 -4.17 6.55
C LEU A 20 -1.92 -3.41 6.65
N GLY A 21 -0.88 -4.05 7.18
CA GLY A 21 0.48 -3.50 7.22
C GLY A 21 1.03 -3.23 5.82
N GLY A 22 0.75 -4.11 4.87
CA GLY A 22 1.14 -3.95 3.47
C GLY A 22 0.51 -2.70 2.82
N TYR A 23 -0.77 -2.39 3.08
CA TYR A 23 -1.36 -1.13 2.62
C TYR A 23 -0.67 0.10 3.25
N GLN A 24 -0.27 0.04 4.52
CA GLN A 24 0.49 1.12 5.16
C GLN A 24 1.87 1.32 4.52
N LEU A 25 2.54 0.23 4.16
CA LEU A 25 3.82 0.29 3.45
C LEU A 25 3.66 0.88 2.05
N ILE A 26 2.58 0.55 1.33
CA ILE A 26 2.28 1.18 0.03
C ILE A 26 2.11 2.69 0.23
N GLU A 27 1.34 3.10 1.25
CA GLU A 27 1.12 4.51 1.57
C GLU A 27 2.44 5.25 1.86
N ALA A 28 3.28 4.68 2.73
CA ALA A 28 4.57 5.25 3.08
C ALA A 28 5.48 5.37 1.84
N LEU A 29 5.54 4.34 1.01
CA LEU A 29 6.39 4.34 -0.18
C LEU A 29 5.90 5.33 -1.25
N LEU A 30 4.58 5.51 -1.41
CA LEU A 30 4.02 6.53 -2.29
C LEU A 30 4.38 7.95 -1.81
N LYS A 31 4.32 8.22 -0.50
CA LYS A 31 4.72 9.52 0.06
C LYS A 31 6.19 9.81 -0.23
N THR A 32 7.08 8.85 0.03
CA THR A 32 8.51 8.95 -0.27
C THR A 32 8.76 9.14 -1.76
N TYR A 33 8.05 8.39 -2.61
CA TYR A 33 8.14 8.54 -4.06
C TYR A 33 7.78 9.96 -4.50
N LEU A 34 6.65 10.49 -4.04
CA LEU A 34 6.18 11.81 -4.45
C LEU A 34 7.11 12.93 -3.98
N ARG A 35 7.63 12.84 -2.75
CA ARG A 35 8.64 13.78 -2.25
C ARG A 35 9.86 13.82 -3.16
N ASN A 36 10.46 12.66 -3.42
CA ASN A 36 11.65 12.59 -4.27
C ASN A 36 11.36 13.03 -5.70
N TYR A 37 10.19 12.68 -6.25
CA TYR A 37 9.78 13.11 -7.58
C TYR A 37 9.72 14.63 -7.68
N PHE A 38 9.06 15.31 -6.73
CA PHE A 38 8.92 16.76 -6.75
C PHE A 38 10.24 17.49 -6.49
N GLU A 39 11.11 16.96 -5.63
CA GLU A 39 12.46 17.48 -5.45
C GLU A 39 13.29 17.39 -6.74
N ILE A 40 13.23 16.25 -7.42
CA ILE A 40 13.88 16.04 -8.72
C ILE A 40 13.35 17.01 -9.77
N VAL A 41 12.02 17.17 -9.86
CA VAL A 41 11.40 18.10 -10.81
C VAL A 41 11.84 19.53 -10.50
N LYS A 42 11.82 19.95 -9.24
CA LYS A 42 12.29 21.28 -8.83
C LYS A 42 13.74 21.52 -9.25
N HIS A 43 14.60 20.54 -9.04
CA HIS A 43 16.00 20.63 -9.45
C HIS A 43 16.14 20.75 -10.98
N ARG A 44 15.36 19.98 -11.75
CA ARG A 44 15.38 20.02 -13.22
C ARG A 44 14.79 21.30 -13.84
N VAL A 45 13.75 21.85 -13.22
CA VAL A 45 13.09 23.08 -13.67
C VAL A 45 13.99 24.30 -13.44
N GLY A 46 14.90 24.23 -12.47
CA GLY A 46 15.85 25.30 -12.17
C GLY A 46 15.17 26.52 -11.53
N ALA A 47 15.84 27.68 -11.63
CA ALA A 47 15.37 28.93 -11.02
C ALA A 47 14.41 29.75 -11.91
N ASP A 48 14.28 29.38 -13.18
CA ASP A 48 13.56 30.19 -14.19
C ASP A 48 12.03 30.09 -14.07
N LEU A 49 11.54 29.07 -13.37
CA LEU A 49 10.12 28.77 -13.22
C LEU A 49 9.80 28.45 -11.76
N HIS A 50 8.76 29.10 -11.23
CA HIS A 50 8.30 28.82 -9.89
C HIS A 50 7.69 27.41 -9.79
N PHE A 51 8.30 26.55 -8.96
CA PHE A 51 7.80 25.22 -8.66
C PHE A 51 7.46 25.10 -7.16
N GLY A 52 6.19 25.28 -6.84
CA GLY A 52 5.69 25.33 -5.45
C GLY A 52 5.42 23.97 -4.79
N PHE A 53 5.53 22.86 -5.51
CA PHE A 53 5.29 21.52 -4.95
C PHE A 53 6.52 21.03 -4.19
N SER A 54 6.33 20.76 -2.89
CA SER A 54 7.39 20.23 -2.03
C SER A 54 7.30 18.71 -1.84
N GLY A 55 6.13 18.14 -2.11
CA GLY A 55 5.81 16.75 -1.78
C GLY A 55 5.40 16.53 -0.33
N HIS A 56 5.75 17.44 0.59
CA HIS A 56 5.27 17.44 1.97
C HIS A 56 3.76 17.71 2.08
N ASP A 57 3.18 18.31 1.04
CA ASP A 57 1.73 18.50 0.89
C ASP A 57 0.95 17.17 0.98
N TYR A 58 1.64 16.04 0.81
CA TYR A 58 1.07 14.69 0.82
C TYR A 58 1.39 13.87 2.07
N ASP A 59 2.12 14.41 3.06
CA ASP A 59 2.52 13.66 4.26
C ASP A 59 1.29 13.14 5.04
N ASN A 60 0.19 13.90 5.04
CA ASN A 60 -1.09 13.55 5.66
C ASN A 60 -2.18 13.16 4.66
N ALA A 61 -1.84 12.99 3.38
CA ALA A 61 -2.82 12.64 2.37
C ALA A 61 -3.23 11.16 2.48
N ALA A 62 -4.52 10.90 2.32
CA ALA A 62 -5.04 9.54 2.27
C ALA A 62 -4.52 8.78 1.05
N LEU A 63 -4.38 7.44 1.18
CA LEU A 63 -3.87 6.56 0.13
C LEU A 63 -4.52 6.77 -1.26
N GLY A 64 -5.83 7.00 -1.32
CA GLY A 64 -6.52 7.30 -2.58
C GLY A 64 -6.07 8.62 -3.24
N THR A 65 -5.76 9.64 -2.45
CA THR A 65 -5.20 10.90 -2.95
C THR A 65 -3.77 10.71 -3.43
N LEU A 66 -2.95 9.96 -2.68
CA LEU A 66 -1.59 9.63 -3.10
C LEU A 66 -1.56 8.92 -4.46
N LEU A 67 -2.45 7.94 -4.66
CA LEU A 67 -2.54 7.21 -5.93
C LEU A 67 -2.95 8.11 -7.10
N LYS A 68 -3.84 9.08 -6.89
CA LYS A 68 -4.24 10.04 -7.95
C LYS A 68 -3.06 10.89 -8.40
N VAL A 69 -2.18 11.27 -7.47
CA VAL A 69 -1.00 12.08 -7.78
C VAL A 69 0.07 11.19 -8.41
N PHE A 70 0.31 10.01 -7.84
CA PHE A 70 1.24 9.01 -8.36
C PHE A 70 0.92 8.63 -9.81
N ALA A 71 -0.35 8.48 -10.16
CA ALA A 71 -0.81 8.21 -11.52
C ALA A 71 -0.38 9.27 -12.55
N LYS A 72 -0.14 10.51 -12.11
CA LYS A 72 0.32 11.61 -12.97
C LYS A 72 1.84 11.66 -13.10
N THR A 73 2.55 11.07 -12.15
CA THR A 73 4.01 11.11 -12.06
C THR A 73 4.67 9.80 -12.52
N CYS A 74 3.92 8.70 -12.53
CA CYS A 74 4.40 7.38 -12.91
C CYS A 74 4.03 7.05 -14.37
N PRO A 75 5.00 6.67 -15.23
CA PRO A 75 4.72 6.26 -16.60
C PRO A 75 4.23 4.80 -16.74
N ASP A 76 4.28 4.01 -15.67
CA ASP A 76 3.82 2.61 -15.67
C ASP A 76 2.33 2.54 -15.33
N THR A 77 1.49 2.62 -16.37
CA THR A 77 0.03 2.64 -16.22
C THR A 77 -0.52 1.34 -15.64
N SER A 78 0.07 0.19 -15.98
CA SER A 78 -0.33 -1.10 -15.41
C SER A 78 -0.13 -1.13 -13.89
N LEU A 79 1.01 -0.64 -13.39
CA LEU A 79 1.24 -0.56 -11.95
C LEU A 79 0.21 0.34 -11.26
N VAL A 80 -0.13 1.46 -11.88
CA VAL A 80 -1.14 2.40 -11.36
C VAL A 80 -2.51 1.75 -11.30
N GLU A 81 -2.94 1.07 -12.36
CA GLU A 81 -4.22 0.36 -12.43
C GLU A 81 -4.31 -0.74 -11.37
N ASP A 82 -3.27 -1.56 -11.23
CA ASP A 82 -3.24 -2.64 -10.25
C ASP A 82 -3.27 -2.11 -8.80
N LEU A 83 -2.54 -1.02 -8.53
CA LEU A 83 -2.59 -0.36 -7.22
C LEU A 83 -3.97 0.23 -6.92
N GLN A 84 -4.62 0.86 -7.91
CA GLN A 84 -5.95 1.42 -7.75
C GLN A 84 -7.00 0.35 -7.49
N ALA A 85 -6.94 -0.77 -8.20
CA ALA A 85 -7.82 -1.91 -7.98
C ALA A 85 -7.63 -2.49 -6.56
N GLU A 86 -6.38 -2.69 -6.13
CA GLU A 86 -6.11 -3.31 -4.83
C GLU A 86 -6.49 -2.39 -3.65
N VAL A 87 -6.26 -1.08 -3.75
CA VAL A 87 -6.56 -0.14 -2.66
C VAL A 87 -8.06 0.01 -2.37
N GLN A 88 -8.94 -0.26 -3.34
CA GLN A 88 -10.39 -0.26 -3.10
C GLN A 88 -10.80 -1.32 -2.06
N HIS A 89 -10.04 -2.40 -1.95
CA HIS A 89 -10.32 -3.50 -1.02
C HIS A 89 -9.82 -3.25 0.40
N ARG A 90 -8.97 -2.24 0.64
CA ARG A 90 -8.43 -1.93 1.96
C ARG A 90 -9.52 -1.79 3.02
N ASN A 91 -10.59 -1.06 2.71
CA ASN A 91 -11.68 -0.82 3.66
C ASN A 91 -12.45 -2.10 3.96
N GLN A 92 -12.66 -2.95 2.94
CA GLN A 92 -13.30 -4.25 3.11
C GLN A 92 -12.45 -5.16 4.00
N VAL A 93 -11.14 -5.24 3.74
CA VAL A 93 -10.18 -6.02 4.54
C VAL A 93 -10.16 -5.56 5.99
N ALA A 94 -10.09 -4.24 6.22
CA ALA A 94 -10.11 -3.68 7.57
C ALA A 94 -11.41 -4.01 8.31
N HIS A 95 -12.55 -3.89 7.62
CA HIS A 95 -13.86 -4.21 8.18
C HIS A 95 -13.99 -5.71 8.50
N GLN A 96 -13.60 -6.59 7.58
CA GLN A 96 -13.61 -8.04 7.77
C GLN A 96 -12.71 -8.44 8.95
N ALA A 97 -11.48 -7.92 9.00
CA ALA A 97 -10.57 -8.18 10.11
C ALA A 97 -11.17 -7.74 11.45
N PHE A 98 -11.79 -6.55 11.50
CA PHE A 98 -12.43 -6.07 12.72
C PHE A 98 -13.63 -6.94 13.14
N LEU A 99 -14.47 -7.34 12.18
CA LEU A 99 -15.60 -8.21 12.45
C LEU A 99 -15.15 -9.55 13.02
N VAL A 100 -14.13 -10.19 12.45
CA VAL A 100 -13.63 -11.49 12.95
C VAL A 100 -13.02 -11.35 14.35
N LEU A 101 -12.22 -10.31 14.59
CA LEU A 101 -11.48 -10.15 15.85
C LEU A 101 -12.34 -9.68 17.03
N TYR A 102 -13.45 -8.98 16.78
CA TYR A 102 -14.23 -8.31 17.83
C TYR A 102 -15.72 -8.67 17.85
N ARG A 103 -16.18 -9.63 17.03
CA ARG A 103 -17.57 -10.09 17.09
C ARG A 103 -17.86 -10.85 18.39
N ARG A 104 -19.11 -10.70 18.89
CA ARG A 104 -19.57 -11.37 20.12
C ARG A 104 -19.73 -12.89 19.97
N GLN A 105 -20.05 -13.38 18.78
CA GLN A 105 -20.19 -14.80 18.49
C GLN A 105 -19.01 -15.22 17.62
N PRO A 106 -18.21 -16.23 17.97
CA PRO A 106 -16.98 -16.55 17.26
C PRO A 106 -17.22 -17.01 15.81
N CYS A 107 -16.25 -16.72 14.93
CA CYS A 107 -15.92 -17.52 13.75
C CYS A 107 -16.57 -18.91 13.60
N SER A 108 -17.35 -19.23 12.57
CA SER A 108 -17.35 -20.65 12.19
C SER A 108 -15.98 -20.99 11.55
N SER A 109 -15.57 -22.25 11.66
CA SER A 109 -14.25 -22.66 11.16
C SER A 109 -14.12 -22.54 9.64
N GLU A 110 -15.21 -22.79 8.91
CA GLU A 110 -15.30 -22.65 7.45
C GLU A 110 -15.22 -21.18 7.02
N GLU A 111 -15.91 -20.28 7.73
CA GLU A 111 -15.82 -18.83 7.49
C GLU A 111 -14.39 -18.31 7.68
N LEU A 112 -13.70 -18.75 8.74
CA LEU A 112 -12.31 -18.34 8.99
C LEU A 112 -11.37 -18.76 7.88
N ILE A 113 -11.50 -20.00 7.38
CA ILE A 113 -10.67 -20.51 6.29
C ILE A 113 -10.90 -19.67 5.04
N ALA A 114 -12.16 -19.47 4.63
CA ALA A 114 -12.48 -18.73 3.41
C ALA A 114 -11.94 -17.29 3.47
N LEU A 115 -12.10 -16.61 4.62
CA LEU A 115 -11.59 -15.26 4.81
C LEU A 115 -10.05 -15.21 4.85
N ALA A 116 -9.40 -16.19 5.50
CA ALA A 116 -7.95 -16.28 5.53
C ALA A 116 -7.35 -16.52 4.13
N GLU A 117 -7.98 -17.36 3.31
CA GLU A 117 -7.59 -17.59 1.92
C GLU A 117 -7.72 -16.32 1.08
N GLU A 118 -8.84 -15.61 1.18
CA GLU A 118 -9.04 -14.32 0.48
C GLU A 118 -7.94 -13.32 0.85
N LEU A 119 -7.67 -13.17 2.16
CA LEU A 119 -6.64 -12.26 2.64
C LEU A 119 -5.24 -12.69 2.25
N SER A 120 -4.96 -13.99 2.17
CA SER A 120 -3.65 -14.51 1.72
C SER A 120 -3.38 -14.11 0.27
N ILE A 121 -4.36 -14.30 -0.62
CA ILE A 121 -4.27 -13.88 -2.02
C ILE A 121 -3.99 -12.37 -2.12
N ARG A 122 -4.67 -11.56 -1.29
CA ARG A 122 -4.44 -10.11 -1.25
C ARG A 122 -3.06 -9.76 -0.71
N ALA A 123 -2.59 -10.42 0.35
CA ALA A 123 -1.28 -10.19 0.92
C ALA A 123 -0.15 -10.48 -0.09
N GLU A 124 -0.29 -11.53 -0.90
CA GLU A 124 0.63 -11.84 -1.99
C GLU A 124 0.61 -10.75 -3.08
N ARG A 125 -0.59 -10.30 -3.48
CA ARG A 125 -0.75 -9.18 -4.44
C ARG A 125 -0.11 -7.91 -3.92
N ILE A 126 -0.38 -7.53 -2.67
CA ILE A 126 0.21 -6.36 -2.02
C ILE A 126 1.74 -6.45 -1.99
N THR A 127 2.29 -7.62 -1.68
CA THR A 127 3.74 -7.86 -1.69
C THR A 127 4.34 -7.67 -3.09
N SER A 128 3.67 -8.20 -4.12
CA SER A 128 4.08 -8.00 -5.52
C SER A 128 4.03 -6.51 -5.92
N LEU A 129 2.97 -5.80 -5.55
CA LEU A 129 2.80 -4.37 -5.82
C LEU A 129 3.85 -3.52 -5.12
N LEU A 130 4.14 -3.82 -3.84
CA LEU A 130 5.22 -3.17 -3.08
C LEU A 130 6.56 -3.32 -3.77
N ARG A 131 6.90 -4.53 -4.23
CA ARG A 131 8.15 -4.77 -4.96
C ARG A 131 8.21 -4.00 -6.27
N ARG A 132 7.11 -3.91 -7.02
CA ARG A 132 7.04 -3.13 -8.27
C ARG A 132 7.16 -1.63 -8.01
N LEU A 133 6.48 -1.13 -6.98
CA LEU A 133 6.55 0.26 -6.56
C LEU A 133 7.95 0.64 -6.08
N ASP A 134 8.61 -0.21 -5.28
CA ASP A 134 10.00 0.00 -4.83
C ASP A 134 10.97 0.01 -6.01
N LYS A 135 10.82 -0.94 -6.93
CA LYS A 135 11.61 -0.95 -8.17
C LYS A 135 11.43 0.36 -8.94
N ARG A 136 10.20 0.88 -9.07
CA ARG A 136 9.95 2.16 -9.73
C ARG A 136 10.53 3.35 -8.98
N HIS A 137 10.43 3.36 -7.67
CA HIS A 137 11.05 4.39 -6.84
C HIS A 137 12.57 4.41 -7.01
N ARG A 138 13.22 3.25 -6.92
CA ARG A 138 14.68 3.14 -7.14
C ARG A 138 15.08 3.59 -8.54
N SER A 139 14.33 3.22 -9.59
CA SER A 139 14.61 3.69 -10.95
C SER A 139 14.47 5.21 -11.11
N LEU A 140 13.56 5.85 -10.35
CA LEU A 140 13.41 7.30 -10.35
C LEU A 140 14.62 8.00 -9.71
N VAL A 141 15.09 7.47 -8.56
CA VAL A 141 16.15 8.10 -7.76
C VAL A 141 17.55 7.74 -8.24
N ALA A 142 17.76 6.56 -8.84
CA ALA A 142 19.07 6.06 -9.25
C ALA A 142 19.92 7.06 -10.07
N PRO A 143 19.38 7.84 -11.02
CA PRO A 143 20.15 8.83 -11.76
C PRO A 143 20.70 9.98 -10.91
N TYR A 144 20.16 10.19 -9.71
CA TYR A 144 20.47 11.32 -8.81
C TYR A 144 21.22 10.89 -7.56
N ALA A 145 21.47 9.60 -7.39
CA ALA A 145 22.19 9.07 -6.23
C ALA A 145 23.70 9.35 -6.26
N GLN A 146 24.22 9.93 -7.35
CA GLN A 146 25.64 10.28 -7.52
C GLN A 146 25.92 11.79 -7.44
N ASP A 147 24.88 12.63 -7.27
CA ASP A 147 25.00 14.09 -7.16
C ASP A 147 24.86 14.60 -5.71
N GLN A 148 25.03 13.71 -4.72
CA GLN A 148 25.12 14.01 -3.28
C GLN A 148 26.50 13.63 -2.74
#